data_AF-A0A3B9ZRS8-F1
#
_entry.id   AF-A0A3B9ZRS8-F1
#
_cell.length_a   1.000
_cell.length_b   1.000
_cell.length_c   1.000
_cell.angle_alpha   90.00
_cell.angle_beta   90.00
_cell.angle_gamma   90.00
#
_symmetry.space_group_name_H-M   'P 1'
#
loop_
_entity.id
_entity.type
_entity.pdbx_description
1 polymer ?
#
loop_
_entity_poly.entity_id
_entity_poly.type
_entity_poly.pdbx_seq_one_letter_code
_entity_poly.pdbx_strand_id
1 'polypeptide(L)' 'MNTNEIKTNFHHLIDQISDEQLLIKLYHIMEQASATKDGQLWNRLTEEEQIELLKIEREVQSGQGLISNEQMQAKHKKWL' A
#
# COMPACT_ATOMS: atom_id res chain seq x y z
N MET A 1 5.60 -11.10 -20.75
CA MET A 1 6.35 -9.88 -21.08
C MET A 1 7.77 -10.02 -20.57
N ASN A 2 8.76 -9.83 -21.42
CA ASN A 2 10.16 -9.74 -21.01
C ASN A 2 10.51 -8.30 -20.58
N THR A 3 11.69 -8.11 -19.97
CA THR A 3 12.12 -6.81 -19.44
C THR A 3 12.11 -5.69 -20.49
N ASN A 4 12.46 -5.99 -21.73
CA ASN A 4 12.48 -4.99 -22.81
C ASN A 4 11.06 -4.59 -23.22
N GLU A 5 10.15 -5.57 -23.33
CA GLU A 5 8.73 -5.30 -23.61
C GLU A 5 8.08 -4.45 -22.52
N ILE A 6 8.42 -4.70 -21.25
CA ILE A 6 7.93 -3.88 -20.12
C ILE A 6 8.40 -2.44 -20.27
N LYS A 7 9.70 -2.22 -20.53
CA LYS A 7 10.26 -0.87 -20.70
C LYS A 7 9.61 -0.12 -21.86
N THR A 8 9.49 -0.76 -23.01
CA THR A 8 8.86 -0.15 -24.20
C THR A 8 7.42 0.25 -23.92
N ASN A 9 6.63 -0.64 -23.32
CA ASN A 9 5.24 -0.33 -22.98
C ASN A 9 5.14 0.79 -21.94
N PHE A 10 6.08 0.87 -21.00
CA PHE A 10 6.10 1.92 -19.99
C PHE A 10 6.42 3.30 -20.58
N HIS A 11 7.39 3.38 -21.50
CA HIS A 11 7.68 4.62 -22.21
C HIS A 11 6.48 5.10 -23.02
N HIS A 12 5.82 4.21 -23.76
CA HIS A 12 4.60 4.56 -24.48
C HIS A 12 3.47 5.04 -23.57
N LEU A 13 3.30 4.41 -22.40
CA LEU A 13 2.30 4.85 -21.42
C LEU A 13 2.59 6.28 -20.94
N ILE A 14 3.86 6.59 -20.63
CA ILE A 14 4.26 7.94 -20.22
C ILE A 14 3.99 8.95 -21.34
N ASP A 15 4.37 8.63 -22.57
CA ASP A 15 4.21 9.52 -23.73
C ASP A 15 2.74 9.84 -24.03
N GLN A 16 1.82 8.96 -23.65
CA GLN A 16 0.38 9.16 -23.84
C GLN A 16 -0.26 10.04 -22.75
N ILE A 17 0.42 10.30 -21.64
CA ILE A 17 -0.12 11.14 -20.57
C ILE A 17 -0.02 12.62 -20.96
N SER A 18 -1.17 13.23 -21.24
CA SER A 18 -1.27 14.68 -21.49
C SER A 18 -1.60 15.50 -20.24
N ASP A 19 -2.10 14.85 -19.18
CA ASP A 19 -2.40 15.49 -17.90
C ASP A 19 -1.12 15.54 -17.04
N GLU A 20 -0.59 16.75 -16.86
CA GLU A 20 0.61 17.01 -16.06
C GLU A 20 0.48 16.53 -14.61
N GLN A 21 -0.71 16.66 -14.00
CA GLN A 21 -0.94 16.19 -12.62
C GLN A 21 -0.88 14.67 -12.52
N LEU A 22 -1.36 13.97 -13.55
CA LEU A 22 -1.22 12.52 -13.62
C LEU A 22 0.24 12.10 -13.79
N LEU A 23 1.00 12.81 -14.64
CA LEU A 23 2.41 12.54 -14.85
C LEU A 23 3.24 12.74 -13.57
N ILE A 24 2.99 13.83 -12.84
CA ILE A 24 3.65 14.11 -11.54
C ILE A 24 3.36 13.00 -10.53
N LYS A 25 2.11 12.54 -10.44
CA LYS A 25 1.74 11.43 -9.54
C LYS A 25 2.47 10.14 -9.90
N LEU A 26 2.50 9.79 -11.19
CA LEU A 26 3.20 8.60 -11.68
C LEU A 26 4.70 8.67 -11.36
N TYR A 27 5.32 9.83 -11.59
CA TYR A 27 6.72 10.06 -11.26
C TYR A 27 7.01 9.81 -9.77
N HIS A 28 6.23 10.40 -8.87
CA HIS A 28 6.44 10.21 -7.43
C HIS A 28 6.27 8.76 -6.99
N ILE A 29 5.29 8.04 -7.54
CA ILE A 29 5.09 6.62 -7.23
C ILE A 29 6.32 5.81 -7.65
N MET A 30 6.83 6.04 -8.86
CA MET A 30 7.99 5.32 -9.39
C MET A 30 9.27 5.66 -8.62
N GLU A 31 9.47 6.92 -8.28
CA GLU A 31 10.58 7.40 -7.45
C GLU A 31 10.54 6.71 -6.07
N GLN A 32 9.41 6.75 -5.39
CA GLN A 32 9.24 6.10 -4.10
C GLN A 32 9.46 4.59 -4.18
N ALA A 33 8.87 3.92 -5.17
CA ALA A 33 9.05 2.49 -5.37
C ALA A 33 10.51 2.11 -5.62
N SER A 34 11.27 2.94 -6.34
CA SER A 34 12.70 2.71 -6.60
C SER A 34 13.60 2.94 -5.38
N ALA A 35 13.18 3.81 -4.47
CA ALA A 35 13.92 4.15 -3.24
C ALA A 35 13.50 3.30 -2.03
N THR A 36 12.32 2.70 -2.07
CA THR A 36 11.78 1.88 -0.99
C THR A 36 12.49 0.53 -1.01
N LYS A 37 13.30 0.27 0.03
CA LYS A 37 13.83 -1.07 0.28
C LYS A 37 12.75 -1.93 0.92
N ASP A 38 12.71 -3.21 0.57
CA ASP A 38 11.83 -4.17 1.20
C ASP A 38 11.97 -4.11 2.73
N GLY A 39 10.83 -4.22 3.41
CA GLY A 39 10.78 -4.14 4.87
C GLY A 39 10.93 -2.73 5.46
N GLN A 40 10.99 -1.65 4.67
CA GLN A 40 11.07 -0.29 5.22
C GLN A 40 9.92 0.06 6.18
N LEU A 41 8.69 -0.40 5.91
CA LEU A 41 7.57 -0.19 6.83
C LEU A 41 7.75 -0.97 8.12
N TRP A 42 8.15 -2.24 8.03
CA TRP A 42 8.47 -3.08 9.18
C TRP A 42 9.58 -2.47 10.05
N ASN A 43 10.64 -1.98 9.41
CA ASN A 43 11.80 -1.38 10.07
C ASN A 43 11.52 -0.01 10.72
N ARG A 44 10.37 0.63 10.42
CA ARG A 44 9.95 1.88 11.07
C ARG A 44 9.22 1.64 12.39
N LEU A 45 8.72 0.43 12.62
CA LEU A 45 7.98 0.08 13.83
C LEU A 45 8.95 -0.17 14.99
N THR A 46 8.57 0.25 16.20
CA THR A 46 9.25 -0.20 17.42
C THR A 46 9.05 -1.70 17.62
N GLU A 47 9.83 -2.31 18.51
CA GLU A 47 9.68 -3.73 18.83
C GLU A 47 8.28 -4.05 19.34
N GLU A 48 7.71 -3.18 20.17
CA GLU A 48 6.35 -3.33 20.68
C GLU A 48 5.30 -3.27 19.56
N GLU A 49 5.47 -2.34 18.61
CA GLU A 49 4.58 -2.19 17.46
C GLU A 49 4.67 -3.40 16.50
N GLN A 50 5.87 -3.95 16.31
CA GLN A 50 6.07 -5.18 15.53
C GLN A 50 5.38 -6.38 16.19
N ILE A 51 5.53 -6.53 17.51
CA ILE A 51 4.89 -7.61 18.28
C ILE A 51 3.37 -7.51 18.19
N GLU A 52 2.82 -6.29 18.34
CA GLU A 52 1.38 -6.07 18.23
C GLU A 52 0.87 -6.36 16.82
N LEU A 53 1.61 -5.96 15.77
CA LEU A 53 1.24 -6.27 14.39
C LEU A 53 1.17 -7.79 14.13
N LEU A 54 2.16 -8.55 14.62
CA LEU A 54 2.17 -10.02 14.52
C LEU A 54 1.06 -10.69 15.34
N LYS A 55 0.60 -10.02 16.40
CA LYS A 55 -0.54 -10.49 17.20
C LYS A 55 -1.85 -10.29 16.45
N ILE A 56 -2.06 -9.10 15.86
CA ILE A 56 -3.22 -8.79 15.02
C ILE A 56 -3.31 -9.78 13.85
N GLU A 57 -2.19 -10.07 13.18
CA GLU A 57 -2.17 -11.04 12.08
C GLU A 57 -2.65 -12.42 12.53
N ARG A 58 -2.20 -12.89 13.70
CA ARG A 58 -2.64 -14.17 14.28
C ARG A 58 -4.12 -14.18 14.67
N GLU A 59 -4.62 -13.09 15.22
CA GLU A 59 -6.04 -12.93 15.58
C GLU A 59 -6.95 -12.93 14.34
N VAL A 60 -6.53 -12.26 13.27
CA VAL A 60 -7.25 -12.26 11.99
C VAL A 60 -7.29 -13.66 11.39
N GLN A 61 -6.16 -14.38 11.39
CA GLN A 61 -6.08 -15.74 10.84
C GLN A 61 -6.91 -16.76 11.64
N SER A 62 -7.08 -16.56 12.95
CA SER A 62 -7.91 -17.43 13.79
C SER A 62 -9.42 -17.13 13.67
N GLY A 63 -9.78 -16.06 12.95
CA GLY A 63 -11.17 -15.61 12.79
C GLY A 63 -11.80 -15.05 14.08
N GLN A 64 -11.06 -15.00 15.18
CA GLN A 64 -11.50 -14.40 16.43
C GLN A 64 -11.35 -12.89 16.36
N GLY A 65 -12.44 -12.16 16.62
CA GLY A 65 -12.43 -10.69 16.70
C GLY A 65 -12.66 -9.97 15.38
N LEU A 66 -12.90 -10.70 14.28
CA LEU A 66 -13.40 -10.10 13.04
C LEU A 66 -14.84 -9.62 13.25
N ILE A 67 -15.09 -8.34 12.96
CA ILE A 67 -16.43 -7.74 12.94
C ILE A 67 -16.81 -7.41 11.51
N SER A 68 -18.11 -7.39 11.21
CA SER A 68 -18.58 -6.95 9.91
C SER A 68 -18.26 -5.47 9.70
N ASN A 69 -18.14 -5.05 8.44
CA ASN A 69 -17.96 -3.64 8.10
C ASN A 69 -19.09 -2.77 8.68
N GLU A 70 -20.32 -3.28 8.71
CA GLU A 70 -21.48 -2.62 9.33
C GLU A 70 -21.29 -2.42 10.83
N GLN A 71 -20.77 -3.42 11.55
CA GLN A 71 -20.46 -3.32 12.97
C GLN A 71 -19.35 -2.31 13.25
N MET A 72 -18.34 -2.23 12.38
CA MET A 72 -17.26 -1.24 12.46
C MET A 72 -17.80 0.19 12.27
N GLN A 73 -18.62 0.41 11.24
CA GLN A 73 -19.27 1.70 10.99
C GLN A 73 -20.20 2.11 12.13
N ALA A 74 -20.98 1.18 12.69
CA ALA A 74 -21.83 1.45 13.84
C ALA A 74 -21.02 1.88 15.08
N LYS A 75 -19.88 1.21 15.34
CA LYS A 75 -18.99 1.55 16.46
C LYS A 75 -18.39 2.95 16.34
N HIS A 76 -18.05 3.37 15.12
CA HIS A 76 -17.41 4.66 14.85
C HIS A 76 -18.36 5.75 14.35
N LYS A 77 -19.68 5.51 14.40
CA LYS A 77 -20.74 6.44 13.95
C LYS A 77 -20.68 7.83 14.59
N LYS A 78 -20.04 7.98 15.75
CA LYS A 78 -19.87 9.29 16.40
C LYS A 78 -18.83 10.17 15.67
N TRP A 79 -17.93 9.57 14.88
CA TRP A 79 -16.79 10.23 14.23
C TRP A 79 -16.88 10.20 12.69
N LEU A 80 -17.91 9.54 12.14
CA LEU A 80 -18.32 9.55 10.74
C LEU A 80 -19.51 10.50 10.59
#